data_AF-A0A951HB80-F1
#
_entry.id   AF-A0A951HB80-F1
#
_cell.length_a   1.000
_cell.length_b   1.000
_cell.length_c   1.000
_cell.angle_alpha   90.00
_cell.angle_beta   90.00
_cell.angle_gamma   90.00
#
_symmetry.space_group_name_H-M   'P 1'
#
loop_
_entity.id
_entity.type
_entity.pdbx_description
1 polymer ?
#
loop_
_entity_poly.entity_id
_entity_poly.type
_entity_poly.pdbx_seq_one_letter_code
_entity_poly.pdbx_strand_id
1 'polypeptide(L)'
;MKSSWFVLYTLLLLCGLGMAAPSHYIPPPPVNNNRTTNAVLWQLGKMDDSSAELADYKRASAQLNVPGDWQARVDWTALPKGLKADINPSLNIHYQLARLPRNGVWLSFKLLHSDKAGAQMAVFSNRLMAGLIQLWGTGGTNSSYHWQKTYQLYIPKELLVRGDNVLRLEATRPAWSDAASNASTWWEWDYLKLEALGAPAQEPLHGKMTYLGTTLKQSGNDFRIDARTLAIAPTTFKWMGIAYSGNTIRADYWYDVGNQQPNRLEYLQMLRDLNMSVCVDHISSYHFGLDPNGQMPPSTKDDLKTFFDKYSSYFQYYELENEPTGFAGPHKWGGTHAAIMQLANYINSIKPAHVKTVAPGWAYWDKGGTPNGWEADPVMRRQIEDLCQATNGHSYGFSYTQDRGGSFIENLKTYGGVTDGWPKEYINSTCYRSRHSMENASRKQTTLSTKPCGVTA
;
A
#
# COMPACT_ATOMS: atom_id res chain seq x y z
N MET A 1 27.01 -15.90 74.71
CA MET A 1 28.45 -16.24 74.60
C MET A 1 28.74 -16.65 73.15
N LYS A 2 30.01 -16.59 72.73
CA LYS A 2 30.71 -17.34 71.64
C LYS A 2 29.88 -18.16 70.61
N SER A 3 30.18 -18.21 69.31
CA SER A 3 31.15 -17.50 68.44
C SER A 3 30.98 -17.93 66.96
N SER A 4 31.71 -17.26 66.05
CA SER A 4 32.08 -17.61 64.66
C SER A 4 32.33 -19.11 64.38
N TRP A 5 32.39 -19.65 63.14
CA TRP A 5 33.03 -19.20 61.87
C TRP A 5 32.10 -19.45 60.65
N PHE A 6 32.11 -18.75 59.51
CA PHE A 6 33.17 -18.24 58.60
C PHE A 6 33.91 -19.29 57.75
N VAL A 7 33.47 -19.48 56.49
CA VAL A 7 34.34 -19.71 55.32
C VAL A 7 33.84 -18.80 54.19
N LEU A 8 34.77 -18.21 53.45
CA LEU A 8 34.51 -17.24 52.38
C LEU A 8 34.48 -17.94 51.01
N TYR A 9 33.69 -17.43 50.07
CA TYR A 9 34.15 -17.38 48.67
C TYR A 9 33.66 -16.11 47.99
N THR A 10 34.59 -15.39 47.37
CA THR A 10 34.38 -14.06 46.82
C THR A 10 34.04 -14.14 45.33
N LEU A 11 32.98 -13.44 44.90
CA LEU A 11 32.90 -12.94 43.54
C LEU A 11 32.37 -11.50 43.55
N LEU A 12 33.24 -10.53 43.26
CA LEU A 12 32.80 -9.18 42.93
C LEU A 12 32.21 -9.20 41.52
N LEU A 13 30.98 -8.70 41.37
CA LEU A 13 30.46 -8.28 40.07
C LEU A 13 29.89 -6.87 40.20
N LEU A 14 30.65 -5.91 39.70
CA LEU A 14 30.26 -4.50 39.59
C LEU A 14 29.17 -4.37 38.52
N CYS A 15 27.91 -4.54 38.91
CA CYS A 15 26.76 -4.10 38.12
C CYS A 15 26.67 -2.57 38.14
N GLY A 16 27.62 -1.91 37.47
CA GLY A 16 27.51 -0.50 37.14
C GLY A 16 26.28 -0.29 36.27
N LEU A 17 25.33 0.53 36.75
CA LEU A 17 24.13 0.92 36.02
C LEU A 17 24.48 1.90 34.90
N GLY A 18 25.18 1.39 33.88
CA GLY A 18 25.33 2.09 32.61
C GLY A 18 23.96 2.19 31.94
N MET A 19 23.33 3.35 32.04
CA MET A 19 22.18 3.68 31.19
C MET A 19 22.62 3.56 29.74
N ALA A 20 22.14 2.54 29.04
CA ALA A 20 22.38 2.39 27.62
C ALA A 20 21.83 3.64 26.91
N ALA A 21 22.68 4.31 26.13
CA ALA A 21 22.24 5.43 25.29
C ALA A 21 21.08 4.96 24.39
N PRO A 22 20.08 5.81 24.11
CA PRO A 22 18.93 5.43 23.30
C PRO A 22 19.43 4.88 21.96
N SER A 23 19.07 3.64 21.65
CA SER A 23 19.49 2.98 20.41
C SER A 23 19.06 3.84 19.23
N HIS A 24 20.03 4.43 18.54
CA HIS A 24 19.78 5.16 17.30
C HIS A 24 18.97 4.28 16.35
N TYR A 25 18.04 4.89 15.60
CA TYR A 25 17.39 4.23 14.48
C TYR A 25 18.48 3.65 13.56
N ILE A 26 18.59 2.32 13.54
CA ILE A 26 19.45 1.60 12.60
C ILE A 26 18.64 1.60 11.30
N PRO A 27 19.01 2.38 10.27
CA PRO A 27 18.35 2.26 8.98
C PRO A 27 18.55 0.83 8.47
N PRO A 28 17.57 0.27 7.72
CA PRO A 28 17.80 -1.00 7.04
C PRO A 28 19.09 -0.89 6.21
N PRO A 29 19.96 -1.91 6.23
CA PRO A 29 21.31 -1.81 5.67
C PRO A 29 21.23 -1.38 4.20
N PRO A 30 22.13 -0.48 3.74
CA PRO A 30 22.06 0.08 2.40
C PRO A 30 22.03 -1.03 1.35
N VAL A 31 21.17 -0.89 0.34
CA VAL A 31 20.87 -1.93 -0.65
C VAL A 31 22.15 -2.34 -1.37
N ASN A 32 22.75 -3.42 -0.88
CA ASN A 32 24.06 -3.87 -1.33
C ASN A 32 23.88 -4.57 -2.69
N ASN A 33 23.99 -3.78 -3.76
CA ASN A 33 23.67 -4.15 -5.14
C ASN A 33 24.63 -5.19 -5.77
N ASN A 34 25.37 -5.94 -4.95
CA ASN A 34 26.06 -7.17 -5.31
C ASN A 34 25.04 -8.29 -5.63
N ARG A 35 24.25 -8.08 -6.70
CA ARG A 35 23.36 -9.07 -7.29
C ARG A 35 24.21 -10.19 -7.89
N THR A 36 24.40 -11.26 -7.12
CA THR A 36 24.38 -12.61 -7.69
C THR A 36 23.14 -12.70 -8.59
N THR A 37 23.34 -12.84 -9.90
CA THR A 37 22.24 -12.74 -10.86
C THR A 37 21.21 -13.83 -10.62
N ASN A 38 19.92 -13.45 -10.67
CA ASN A 38 18.84 -14.43 -10.66
C ASN A 38 18.89 -15.25 -11.96
N ALA A 39 18.60 -16.54 -11.86
CA ALA A 39 18.53 -17.42 -13.03
C ALA A 39 17.06 -17.65 -13.40
N VAL A 40 16.66 -17.26 -14.61
CA VAL A 40 15.31 -17.53 -15.11
C VAL A 40 15.13 -19.04 -15.25
N LEU A 41 14.13 -19.58 -14.56
CA LEU A 41 13.74 -21.00 -14.61
C LEU A 41 12.80 -21.24 -15.79
N TRP A 42 11.84 -20.34 -15.98
CA TRP A 42 10.96 -20.29 -17.13
C TRP A 42 10.32 -18.92 -17.30
N GLN A 43 9.90 -18.63 -18.53
CA GLN A 43 9.01 -17.54 -18.90
C GLN A 43 7.93 -18.09 -19.85
N LEU A 44 6.72 -17.54 -19.75
CA LEU A 44 5.56 -17.85 -20.57
C LEU A 44 4.96 -16.51 -21.03
N GLY A 45 4.77 -16.32 -22.34
CA GLY A 45 4.47 -15.01 -22.93
C GLY A 45 5.74 -14.16 -23.16
N LYS A 46 5.59 -13.08 -23.93
CA LYS A 46 6.67 -12.13 -24.24
C LYS A 46 6.80 -11.03 -23.19
N MET A 47 7.85 -10.23 -23.31
CA MET A 47 8.03 -8.99 -22.55
C MET A 47 7.94 -7.82 -23.54
N ASP A 48 6.77 -7.62 -24.15
CA ASP A 48 6.53 -6.56 -25.15
C ASP A 48 5.33 -5.66 -24.83
N ASP A 49 4.88 -5.67 -23.56
CA ASP A 49 3.76 -4.92 -23.01
C ASP A 49 2.42 -5.19 -23.74
N SER A 50 2.24 -6.44 -24.19
CA SER A 50 1.09 -6.90 -24.97
C SER A 50 0.59 -8.27 -24.52
N SER A 51 -0.64 -8.63 -24.89
CA SER A 51 -1.18 -9.99 -24.70
C SER A 51 -1.68 -10.59 -26.02
N ALA A 52 -1.22 -10.07 -27.15
CA ALA A 52 -1.78 -10.36 -28.48
C ALA A 52 -1.44 -11.77 -29.01
N GLU A 53 -0.41 -12.42 -28.45
CA GLU A 53 -0.01 -13.80 -28.76
C GLU A 53 -0.53 -14.83 -27.72
N LEU A 54 -1.26 -14.35 -26.71
CA LEU A 54 -1.90 -15.14 -25.66
C LEU A 54 -3.36 -15.48 -26.02
N ALA A 55 -3.92 -16.51 -25.39
CA ALA A 55 -5.31 -16.91 -25.63
C ALA A 55 -6.33 -16.08 -24.82
N ASP A 56 -7.51 -15.83 -25.40
CA ASP A 56 -8.67 -15.33 -24.65
C ASP A 56 -9.09 -16.26 -23.49
N TYR A 57 -9.89 -15.71 -22.57
CA TYR A 57 -10.47 -16.44 -21.44
C TYR A 57 -11.36 -17.61 -21.93
N LYS A 58 -10.87 -18.84 -21.76
CA LYS A 58 -11.60 -20.09 -22.10
C LYS A 58 -12.20 -20.69 -20.83
N ARG A 59 -13.44 -21.20 -20.89
CA ARG A 59 -14.11 -21.77 -19.71
C ARG A 59 -13.34 -22.96 -19.12
N ALA A 60 -13.43 -23.09 -17.80
CA ALA A 60 -12.77 -24.09 -16.93
C ALA A 60 -11.34 -23.74 -16.49
N SER A 61 -10.80 -24.54 -15.55
CA SER A 61 -9.47 -24.32 -14.98
C SER A 61 -8.39 -24.76 -15.96
N ALA A 62 -7.52 -23.84 -16.36
CA ALA A 62 -6.45 -24.13 -17.29
C ALA A 62 -5.37 -25.01 -16.64
N GLN A 63 -4.82 -25.94 -17.43
CA GLN A 63 -3.66 -26.76 -17.10
C GLN A 63 -2.59 -26.45 -18.15
N LEU A 64 -1.41 -26.02 -17.72
CA LEU A 64 -0.32 -25.64 -18.62
C LEU A 64 0.98 -26.30 -18.13
N ASN A 65 1.59 -27.12 -18.99
CA ASN A 65 2.95 -27.57 -18.77
C ASN A 65 3.90 -26.49 -19.29
N VAL A 66 4.88 -26.08 -18.49
CA VAL A 66 5.98 -25.23 -18.98
C VAL A 66 6.72 -25.99 -20.07
N PRO A 67 6.77 -25.48 -21.31
CA PRO A 67 7.31 -26.24 -22.42
C PRO A 67 8.85 -26.16 -22.41
N GLY A 68 9.52 -27.25 -22.79
CA GLY A 68 10.99 -27.33 -22.76
C GLY A 68 11.70 -26.37 -23.73
N ASP A 69 10.97 -25.84 -24.71
CA ASP A 69 11.43 -24.89 -25.73
C ASP A 69 11.16 -23.42 -25.40
N TRP A 70 10.71 -23.10 -24.17
CA TRP A 70 10.17 -21.78 -23.79
C TRP A 70 11.03 -20.58 -24.20
N GLN A 71 12.36 -20.72 -24.24
CA GLN A 71 13.31 -19.66 -24.63
C GLN A 71 13.24 -19.27 -26.10
N ALA A 72 12.83 -20.19 -26.99
CA ALA A 72 12.74 -19.98 -28.43
C ALA A 72 11.27 -19.94 -28.91
N ARG A 73 10.31 -20.03 -27.99
CA ARG A 73 8.89 -20.22 -28.30
C ARG A 73 8.20 -18.89 -28.63
N VAL A 74 7.57 -18.84 -29.79
CA VAL A 74 6.82 -17.67 -30.29
C VAL A 74 5.29 -17.81 -30.21
N ASP A 75 4.78 -19.04 -30.11
CA ASP A 75 3.36 -19.36 -29.91
C ASP A 75 3.05 -19.57 -28.42
N TRP A 76 2.19 -18.71 -27.88
CA TRP A 76 1.70 -18.81 -26.50
C TRP A 76 0.19 -18.96 -26.41
N THR A 77 -0.48 -19.43 -27.48
CA THR A 77 -1.95 -19.63 -27.53
C THR A 77 -2.49 -20.71 -26.57
N ALA A 78 -1.62 -21.39 -25.83
CA ALA A 78 -1.93 -22.26 -24.70
C ALA A 78 -1.98 -21.52 -23.34
N LEU A 79 -1.29 -20.39 -23.19
CA LEU A 79 -1.36 -19.51 -22.02
C LEU A 79 -2.59 -18.59 -22.19
N PRO A 80 -3.59 -18.60 -21.28
CA PRO A 80 -4.61 -17.56 -21.29
C PRO A 80 -3.97 -16.20 -20.93
N LYS A 81 -4.46 -15.13 -21.54
CA LYS A 81 -3.99 -13.74 -21.32
C LYS A 81 -4.20 -13.19 -19.91
N GLY A 82 -4.88 -13.96 -19.05
CA GLY A 82 -5.17 -13.61 -17.67
C GLY A 82 -6.23 -14.54 -17.08
N LEU A 83 -6.67 -14.25 -15.86
CA LEU A 83 -7.78 -14.97 -15.21
C LEU A 83 -9.01 -14.07 -15.09
N LYS A 84 -10.18 -14.69 -15.15
CA LYS A 84 -11.49 -14.06 -14.93
C LYS A 84 -12.39 -15.03 -14.15
N ALA A 85 -12.84 -14.62 -12.96
CA ALA A 85 -13.40 -15.54 -11.96
C ALA A 85 -14.72 -16.23 -12.35
N ASP A 86 -15.47 -15.70 -13.32
CA ASP A 86 -16.68 -16.32 -13.89
C ASP A 86 -16.42 -17.13 -15.19
N ILE A 87 -15.18 -17.20 -15.67
CA ILE A 87 -14.80 -17.94 -16.90
C ILE A 87 -13.69 -18.97 -16.61
N ASN A 88 -12.50 -18.48 -16.25
CA ASN A 88 -11.32 -19.26 -15.90
C ASN A 88 -10.79 -18.81 -14.52
N PRO A 89 -11.40 -19.28 -13.41
CA PRO A 89 -11.01 -18.86 -12.07
C PRO A 89 -9.62 -19.35 -11.62
N SER A 90 -8.98 -20.29 -12.34
CA SER A 90 -7.62 -20.73 -12.02
C SER A 90 -6.81 -21.21 -13.22
N LEU A 91 -5.49 -21.08 -13.11
CA LEU A 91 -4.49 -21.65 -14.00
C LEU A 91 -3.48 -22.44 -13.15
N ASN A 92 -3.24 -23.71 -13.50
CA ASN A 92 -2.23 -24.55 -12.89
C ASN A 92 -1.05 -24.72 -13.85
N ILE A 93 0.13 -24.29 -13.43
CA ILE A 93 1.38 -24.31 -14.20
C ILE A 93 2.28 -25.40 -13.62
N HIS A 94 2.55 -26.43 -14.43
CA HIS A 94 3.40 -27.57 -14.07
C HIS A 94 4.80 -27.36 -14.62
N TYR A 95 5.82 -27.53 -13.77
CA TYR A 95 7.22 -27.30 -14.15
C TYR A 95 8.18 -28.20 -13.38
N GLN A 96 9.40 -28.33 -13.89
CA GLN A 96 10.42 -29.25 -13.37
C GLN A 96 11.58 -28.50 -12.71
N LEU A 97 11.95 -28.90 -11.50
CA LEU A 97 13.12 -28.38 -10.77
C LEU A 97 14.19 -29.47 -10.60
N ALA A 98 15.23 -29.44 -11.45
CA ALA A 98 16.36 -30.38 -11.36
C ALA A 98 17.10 -30.32 -10.01
N ARG A 99 17.08 -29.13 -9.37
CA ARG A 99 17.57 -28.84 -8.00
C ARG A 99 16.71 -27.75 -7.37
N LEU A 100 16.61 -27.73 -6.03
CA LEU A 100 15.95 -26.66 -5.30
C LEU A 100 16.78 -25.35 -5.34
N PRO A 101 16.16 -24.20 -5.67
CA PRO A 101 16.79 -22.88 -5.51
C PRO A 101 17.14 -22.58 -4.05
N ARG A 102 18.43 -22.31 -3.76
CA ARG A 102 18.95 -22.16 -2.38
C ARG A 102 18.22 -21.11 -1.54
N ASN A 103 17.72 -20.06 -2.19
CA ASN A 103 17.11 -18.89 -1.57
C ASN A 103 15.61 -18.74 -1.91
N GLY A 104 14.97 -19.78 -2.47
CA GLY A 104 13.63 -19.69 -3.05
C GLY A 104 13.60 -19.06 -4.45
N VAL A 105 12.43 -18.61 -4.89
CA VAL A 105 12.19 -18.04 -6.23
C VAL A 105 11.37 -16.76 -6.15
N TRP A 106 11.47 -15.92 -7.19
CA TRP A 106 10.47 -14.91 -7.51
C TRP A 106 9.57 -15.37 -8.64
N LEU A 107 8.26 -15.36 -8.40
CA LEU A 107 7.26 -15.25 -9.46
C LEU A 107 7.13 -13.77 -9.84
N SER A 108 7.06 -13.47 -11.13
CA SER A 108 6.87 -12.12 -11.65
C SER A 108 5.94 -12.12 -12.87
N PHE A 109 5.16 -11.05 -13.03
CA PHE A 109 4.28 -10.83 -14.18
C PHE A 109 4.00 -9.34 -14.35
N LYS A 110 3.95 -8.86 -15.59
CA LYS A 110 3.55 -7.49 -15.93
C LYS A 110 2.05 -7.46 -16.19
N LEU A 111 1.32 -6.80 -15.29
CA LEU A 111 -0.10 -6.51 -15.42
C LEU A 111 -0.29 -5.41 -16.48
N LEU A 112 -1.13 -5.68 -17.46
CA LEU A 112 -1.51 -4.73 -18.51
C LEU A 112 -2.83 -4.03 -18.15
N HIS A 113 -3.85 -4.82 -17.81
CA HIS A 113 -5.20 -4.35 -17.50
C HIS A 113 -5.81 -5.13 -16.32
N SER A 114 -6.73 -4.51 -15.59
CA SER A 114 -7.53 -5.14 -14.51
C SER A 114 -8.84 -4.37 -14.34
N ASP A 115 -9.86 -5.05 -13.84
CA ASP A 115 -11.07 -4.38 -13.33
C ASP A 115 -10.71 -3.37 -12.22
N LYS A 116 -11.46 -2.27 -12.16
CA LYS A 116 -11.37 -1.26 -11.10
C LYS A 116 -11.79 -1.76 -9.72
N ALA A 117 -12.50 -2.89 -9.63
CA ALA A 117 -12.94 -3.47 -8.36
C ALA A 117 -11.82 -4.05 -7.47
N GLY A 118 -10.55 -4.00 -7.90
CA GLY A 118 -9.41 -4.46 -7.11
C GLY A 118 -9.31 -5.99 -7.07
N ALA A 119 -9.12 -6.62 -8.24
CA ALA A 119 -9.04 -8.07 -8.38
C ALA A 119 -7.90 -8.66 -7.54
N GLN A 120 -8.04 -9.90 -7.06
CA GLN A 120 -7.06 -10.52 -6.16
C GLN A 120 -6.61 -11.88 -6.68
N MET A 121 -5.31 -12.02 -6.92
CA MET A 121 -4.71 -13.30 -7.30
C MET A 121 -4.11 -14.00 -6.08
N ALA A 122 -4.72 -15.11 -5.67
CA ALA A 122 -4.07 -16.04 -4.74
C ALA A 122 -3.08 -16.91 -5.53
N VAL A 123 -1.91 -17.14 -4.93
CA VAL A 123 -0.85 -17.95 -5.52
C VAL A 123 -0.52 -19.09 -4.57
N PHE A 124 -0.58 -20.32 -5.06
CA PHE A 124 -0.22 -21.51 -4.32
C PHE A 124 0.94 -22.24 -5.02
N SER A 125 1.93 -22.67 -4.24
CA SER A 125 2.99 -23.56 -4.69
C SER A 125 2.82 -24.90 -3.99
N ASN A 126 2.73 -25.98 -4.78
CA ASN A 126 2.56 -27.36 -4.29
C ASN A 126 1.44 -27.51 -3.24
N ARG A 127 0.28 -26.89 -3.52
CA ARG A 127 -0.94 -26.80 -2.69
C ARG A 127 -0.87 -25.86 -1.47
N LEU A 128 0.29 -25.34 -1.10
CA LEU A 128 0.44 -24.37 -0.01
C LEU A 128 0.36 -22.94 -0.55
N MET A 129 -0.34 -22.05 0.16
CA MET A 129 -0.47 -20.65 -0.26
C MET A 129 0.86 -19.91 -0.07
N ALA A 130 1.40 -19.36 -1.15
CA ALA A 130 2.61 -18.55 -1.15
C ALA A 130 2.32 -17.06 -0.97
N GLY A 131 1.15 -16.57 -1.43
CA GLY A 131 0.74 -15.19 -1.22
C GLY A 131 -0.61 -14.83 -1.84
N LEU A 132 -1.05 -13.60 -1.55
CA LEU A 132 -2.22 -12.95 -2.14
C LEU A 132 -1.75 -11.61 -2.74
N ILE A 133 -2.06 -11.37 -4.00
CA ILE A 133 -1.63 -10.17 -4.74
C ILE A 133 -2.87 -9.37 -5.13
N GLN A 134 -2.94 -8.11 -4.69
CA GLN A 134 -4.00 -7.18 -5.10
C GLN A 134 -3.60 -6.49 -6.40
N LEU A 135 -4.49 -6.56 -7.39
CA LEU A 135 -4.32 -6.03 -8.73
C LEU A 135 -5.20 -4.78 -8.88
N TRP A 136 -4.55 -3.67 -9.21
CA TRP A 136 -5.21 -2.38 -9.45
C TRP A 136 -5.36 -2.17 -10.96
N GLY A 137 -6.37 -1.42 -11.38
CA GLY A 137 -6.62 -1.18 -12.81
C GLY A 137 -7.79 -0.24 -13.04
N THR A 138 -7.95 0.19 -14.30
CA THR A 138 -8.96 1.16 -14.72
C THR A 138 -10.12 0.53 -15.51
N GLY A 139 -10.15 -0.80 -15.64
CA GLY A 139 -11.19 -1.54 -16.37
C GLY A 139 -12.59 -1.24 -15.82
N GLY A 140 -13.51 -0.84 -16.70
CA GLY A 140 -14.84 -0.38 -16.32
C GLY A 140 -14.92 1.07 -15.84
N THR A 141 -13.86 1.88 -15.99
CA THR A 141 -13.92 3.36 -15.95
C THR A 141 -13.78 3.96 -17.34
N ASN A 142 -14.14 5.24 -17.48
CA ASN A 142 -13.78 6.09 -18.61
C ASN A 142 -12.39 6.76 -18.46
N SER A 143 -11.46 6.18 -17.68
CA SER A 143 -10.09 6.72 -17.54
C SER A 143 -9.26 6.46 -18.80
N SER A 144 -8.82 7.53 -19.46
CA SER A 144 -7.79 7.49 -20.52
C SER A 144 -6.37 7.23 -19.99
N TYR A 145 -6.19 7.22 -18.68
CA TYR A 145 -4.90 6.98 -18.04
C TYR A 145 -4.79 5.51 -17.63
N HIS A 146 -3.72 4.86 -18.08
CA HIS A 146 -3.47 3.45 -17.84
C HIS A 146 -2.69 3.21 -16.55
N TRP A 147 -2.95 2.04 -15.96
CA TRP A 147 -2.16 1.48 -14.88
C TRP A 147 -1.56 0.15 -15.35
N GLN A 148 -0.24 0.08 -15.48
CA GLN A 148 0.49 -1.15 -15.74
C GLN A 148 1.49 -1.40 -14.62
N LYS A 149 1.68 -2.66 -14.20
CA LYS A 149 2.66 -2.99 -13.15
C LYS A 149 3.27 -4.38 -13.25
N THR A 150 4.60 -4.48 -13.22
CA THR A 150 5.29 -5.72 -12.82
C THR A 150 5.06 -5.97 -11.35
N TYR A 151 4.28 -7.01 -11.06
CA TYR A 151 4.14 -7.59 -9.74
C TYR A 151 5.20 -8.66 -9.53
N GLN A 152 5.58 -8.84 -8.26
CA GLN A 152 6.55 -9.84 -7.82
C GLN A 152 6.02 -10.53 -6.57
N LEU A 153 6.29 -11.83 -6.43
CA LEU A 153 5.99 -12.61 -5.23
C LEU A 153 7.16 -13.52 -4.91
N TYR A 154 7.62 -13.46 -3.67
CA TYR A 154 8.57 -14.41 -3.12
C TYR A 154 7.87 -15.74 -2.80
N ILE A 155 8.43 -16.84 -3.30
CA ILE A 155 8.02 -18.20 -2.94
C ILE A 155 9.24 -18.86 -2.26
N PRO A 156 9.20 -19.09 -0.93
CA PRO A 156 10.30 -19.72 -0.23
C PRO A 156 10.52 -21.17 -0.68
N LYS A 157 11.77 -21.63 -0.62
CA LYS A 157 12.19 -22.97 -1.08
C LYS A 157 11.45 -24.10 -0.36
N GLU A 158 10.96 -23.84 0.85
CA GLU A 158 10.16 -24.75 1.68
C GLU A 158 8.80 -25.11 1.05
N LEU A 159 8.32 -24.33 0.08
CA LEU A 159 7.11 -24.63 -0.71
C LEU A 159 7.44 -25.34 -2.03
N LEU A 160 8.72 -25.50 -2.38
CA LEU A 160 9.20 -26.10 -3.62
C LEU A 160 9.68 -27.55 -3.37
N VAL A 161 9.62 -28.39 -4.40
CA VAL A 161 10.18 -29.75 -4.39
C VAL A 161 11.19 -29.94 -5.53
N ARG A 162 12.00 -31.00 -5.48
CA ARG A 162 12.84 -31.42 -6.61
C ARG A 162 11.99 -32.31 -7.53
N GLY A 163 12.08 -32.07 -8.85
CA GLY A 163 11.20 -32.69 -9.84
C GLY A 163 9.93 -31.86 -10.08
N ASP A 164 8.80 -32.54 -10.20
CA ASP A 164 7.47 -32.01 -10.49
C ASP A 164 7.00 -30.98 -9.46
N ASN A 165 6.75 -29.74 -9.91
CA ASN A 165 6.16 -28.67 -9.12
C ASN A 165 4.90 -28.12 -9.80
N VAL A 166 3.92 -27.72 -8.99
CA VAL A 166 2.69 -27.04 -9.46
C VAL A 166 2.59 -25.66 -8.84
N LEU A 167 2.47 -24.64 -9.70
CA LEU A 167 2.10 -23.28 -9.32
C LEU A 167 0.65 -23.04 -9.75
N ARG A 168 -0.26 -22.86 -8.79
CA ARG A 168 -1.67 -22.51 -9.03
C ARG A 168 -1.87 -21.03 -8.82
N LEU A 169 -2.33 -20.35 -9.87
CA LEU A 169 -2.82 -18.98 -9.84
C LEU A 169 -4.35 -19.03 -9.78
N GLU A 170 -4.97 -18.21 -8.92
CA GLU A 170 -6.41 -18.25 -8.67
C GLU A 170 -7.02 -16.86 -8.51
N ALA A 171 -8.09 -16.59 -9.27
CA ALA A 171 -8.89 -15.37 -9.17
C ALA A 171 -9.82 -15.44 -7.96
N THR A 172 -9.38 -14.82 -6.87
CA THR A 172 -10.09 -14.75 -5.60
C THR A 172 -10.91 -13.47 -5.47
N ARG A 173 -12.05 -13.58 -4.79
CA ARG A 173 -12.89 -12.43 -4.45
C ARG A 173 -12.27 -11.64 -3.29
N PRO A 174 -12.36 -10.29 -3.30
CA PRO A 174 -12.10 -9.48 -2.13
C PRO A 174 -12.90 -9.93 -0.90
N ALA A 175 -12.34 -9.72 0.29
CA ALA A 175 -13.07 -9.95 1.54
C ALA A 175 -14.39 -9.16 1.55
N TRP A 176 -15.46 -9.82 1.98
CA TRP A 176 -16.83 -9.27 2.05
C TRP A 176 -17.52 -8.95 0.70
N SER A 177 -17.03 -9.45 -0.44
CA SER A 177 -17.81 -9.47 -1.70
C SER A 177 -18.54 -10.81 -1.95
N ASP A 178 -19.67 -10.74 -2.64
CA ASP A 178 -20.48 -11.90 -3.02
C ASP A 178 -20.10 -12.48 -4.41
N ALA A 179 -20.74 -13.58 -4.80
CA ALA A 179 -20.44 -14.27 -6.07
C ALA A 179 -20.71 -13.42 -7.33
N ALA A 180 -21.52 -12.37 -7.28
CA ALA A 180 -21.73 -11.48 -8.43
C ALA A 180 -20.50 -10.62 -8.74
N SER A 181 -19.58 -10.43 -7.77
CA SER A 181 -18.32 -9.73 -8.03
C SER A 181 -17.37 -10.52 -8.94
N ASN A 182 -17.60 -11.82 -9.17
CA ASN A 182 -16.77 -12.65 -10.05
C ASN A 182 -16.63 -12.05 -11.46
N ALA A 183 -17.71 -11.49 -12.02
CA ALA A 183 -17.72 -10.90 -13.36
C ALA A 183 -16.82 -9.65 -13.50
N SER A 184 -16.52 -8.99 -12.38
CA SER A 184 -15.58 -7.87 -12.22
C SER A 184 -14.31 -8.28 -11.45
N THR A 185 -14.00 -9.58 -11.38
CA THR A 185 -12.73 -10.10 -10.84
C THR A 185 -11.93 -10.70 -11.99
N TRP A 186 -11.28 -9.83 -12.77
CA TRP A 186 -10.51 -10.18 -13.96
C TRP A 186 -9.31 -9.26 -14.19
N TRP A 187 -8.31 -9.77 -14.92
CA TRP A 187 -7.12 -9.03 -15.33
C TRP A 187 -6.45 -9.62 -16.57
N GLU A 188 -5.51 -8.88 -17.17
CA GLU A 188 -4.71 -9.27 -18.34
C GLU A 188 -3.21 -9.01 -18.07
N TRP A 189 -2.35 -9.94 -18.50
CA TRP A 189 -0.89 -9.92 -18.32
C TRP A 189 -0.13 -10.02 -19.66
N ASP A 190 1.12 -9.60 -19.63
CA ASP A 190 2.12 -9.69 -20.71
C ASP A 190 2.86 -11.06 -20.64
N TYR A 191 3.55 -11.32 -19.52
CA TYR A 191 4.18 -12.62 -19.23
C TYR A 191 3.88 -13.14 -17.83
N LEU A 192 4.15 -14.44 -17.65
CA LEU A 192 4.44 -15.06 -16.36
C LEU A 192 5.91 -15.56 -16.37
N LYS A 193 6.72 -15.19 -15.38
CA LYS A 193 8.14 -15.58 -15.29
C LYS A 193 8.52 -16.02 -13.88
N LEU A 194 9.29 -17.10 -13.77
CA LEU A 194 9.83 -17.62 -12.52
C LEU A 194 11.36 -17.55 -12.52
N GLU A 195 11.95 -16.97 -11.47
CA GLU A 195 13.39 -16.77 -11.32
C GLU A 195 13.93 -17.39 -10.03
N ALA A 196 15.01 -18.17 -10.11
CA ALA A 196 15.76 -18.64 -8.95
C ALA A 196 16.59 -17.51 -8.34
N LEU A 197 16.40 -17.26 -7.04
CA LEU A 197 17.06 -16.17 -6.33
C LEU A 197 18.55 -16.44 -6.08
N GLY A 198 19.41 -15.52 -6.53
CA GLY A 198 20.86 -15.59 -6.30
C GLY A 198 21.26 -15.38 -4.83
N ALA A 199 20.54 -14.52 -4.12
CA ALA A 199 20.72 -14.19 -2.70
C ALA A 199 19.38 -14.30 -1.94
N PRO A 200 19.39 -14.37 -0.59
CA PRO A 200 18.17 -14.31 0.21
C PRO A 200 17.35 -13.05 -0.07
N ALA A 201 16.02 -13.17 -0.09
CA ALA A 201 15.12 -12.03 -0.17
C ALA A 201 15.28 -11.15 1.09
N GLN A 202 15.55 -9.85 0.90
CA GLN A 202 15.78 -8.90 2.00
C GLN A 202 14.49 -8.59 2.78
N GLU A 203 13.35 -8.62 2.08
CA GLU A 203 12.00 -8.70 2.64
C GLU A 203 11.15 -9.61 1.75
N PRO A 204 10.06 -10.22 2.26
CA PRO A 204 9.05 -10.88 1.44
C PRO A 204 8.23 -9.81 0.69
N LEU A 205 8.78 -9.31 -0.42
CA LEU A 205 8.12 -8.34 -1.29
C LEU A 205 6.94 -8.98 -2.03
N HIS A 206 5.78 -9.03 -1.36
CA HIS A 206 4.50 -9.41 -1.94
C HIS A 206 3.95 -8.22 -2.74
N GLY A 207 4.61 -7.90 -3.85
CA GLY A 207 4.20 -6.88 -4.82
C GLY A 207 3.81 -5.53 -4.21
N LYS A 208 4.59 -5.00 -3.26
CA LYS A 208 4.27 -3.81 -2.42
C LYS A 208 3.47 -2.75 -3.19
N MET A 209 2.16 -2.72 -2.96
CA MET A 209 1.22 -1.77 -3.57
C MET A 209 0.74 -0.67 -2.63
N THR A 210 0.70 -0.99 -1.35
CA THR A 210 0.04 -0.14 -0.36
C THR A 210 0.68 -0.40 0.98
N TYR A 211 1.38 0.58 1.52
CA TYR A 211 1.51 0.66 2.98
C TYR A 211 0.17 1.14 3.51
N LEU A 212 -0.65 0.20 3.97
CA LEU A 212 -2.00 0.50 4.42
C LEU A 212 -1.92 1.12 5.82
N GLY A 213 -2.18 2.42 5.90
CA GLY A 213 -2.30 3.19 7.12
C GLY A 213 -3.33 2.55 8.05
N THR A 214 -2.85 1.74 8.97
CA THR A 214 -3.70 1.16 10.01
C THR A 214 -3.73 2.12 11.18
N THR A 215 -4.90 2.44 11.70
CA THR A 215 -5.04 3.29 12.90
C THR A 215 -5.86 2.55 13.94
N LEU A 216 -5.35 2.46 15.16
CA LEU A 216 -6.07 1.89 16.29
C LEU A 216 -6.67 3.03 17.13
N LYS A 217 -8.01 3.15 17.10
CA LYS A 217 -8.77 4.14 17.87
C LYS A 217 -9.69 3.46 18.88
N GLN A 218 -9.95 4.11 20.01
CA GLN A 218 -10.92 3.62 21.00
C GLN A 218 -12.38 3.75 20.50
N SER A 219 -12.66 4.72 19.63
CA SER A 219 -13.89 4.80 18.83
C SER A 219 -13.64 5.61 17.54
N GLY A 220 -14.57 5.61 16.58
CA GLY A 220 -14.37 6.24 15.26
C GLY A 220 -13.99 7.73 15.28
N ASN A 221 -14.43 8.46 16.32
CA ASN A 221 -14.16 9.90 16.49
C ASN A 221 -13.22 10.19 17.67
N ASP A 222 -12.59 9.17 18.26
CA ASP A 222 -11.75 9.32 19.46
C ASP A 222 -10.27 9.24 19.08
N PHE A 223 -9.56 10.36 19.25
CA PHE A 223 -8.14 10.51 18.93
C PHE A 223 -7.22 10.25 20.12
N ARG A 224 -7.71 9.73 21.25
CA ARG A 224 -6.93 9.61 22.49
C ARG A 224 -5.72 8.71 22.40
N ILE A 225 -4.60 9.25 22.92
CA ILE A 225 -3.36 8.51 23.17
C ILE A 225 -3.06 8.67 24.66
N ASP A 226 -3.70 7.82 25.46
CA ASP A 226 -3.60 7.78 26.92
C ASP A 226 -3.00 6.44 27.40
N ALA A 227 -2.99 6.22 28.73
CA ALA A 227 -2.45 5.01 29.32
C ALA A 227 -3.22 3.73 28.92
N ARG A 228 -4.51 3.83 28.56
CA ARG A 228 -5.31 2.71 28.08
C ARG A 228 -4.99 2.39 26.63
N THR A 229 -4.78 3.40 25.78
CA THR A 229 -4.27 3.21 24.42
C THR A 229 -2.92 2.47 24.45
N LEU A 230 -1.98 2.90 25.30
CA LEU A 230 -0.69 2.22 25.48
C LEU A 230 -0.82 0.77 25.98
N ALA A 231 -1.73 0.50 26.92
CA ALA A 231 -1.88 -0.84 27.50
C ALA A 231 -2.48 -1.87 26.51
N ILE A 232 -3.35 -1.42 25.61
CA ILE A 232 -4.08 -2.32 24.68
C ILE A 232 -3.32 -2.50 23.35
N ALA A 233 -2.75 -1.42 22.81
CA ALA A 233 -2.20 -1.41 21.45
C ALA A 233 -1.14 -2.51 21.16
N PRO A 234 -0.14 -2.79 22.02
CA PRO A 234 0.87 -3.82 21.75
C PRO A 234 0.28 -5.23 21.61
N THR A 235 -0.73 -5.54 22.42
CA THR A 235 -1.42 -6.84 22.38
C THR A 235 -2.26 -6.95 21.11
N THR A 236 -2.98 -5.89 20.74
CA THR A 236 -3.80 -5.84 19.53
C THR A 236 -2.94 -5.95 18.25
N PHE A 237 -1.84 -5.20 18.14
CA PHE A 237 -0.95 -5.29 16.97
C PHE A 237 -0.29 -6.66 16.81
N LYS A 238 0.08 -7.32 17.93
CA LYS A 238 0.58 -8.70 17.92
C LYS A 238 -0.50 -9.71 17.55
N TRP A 239 -1.71 -9.58 18.08
CA TRP A 239 -2.83 -10.46 17.77
C TRP A 239 -3.30 -10.36 16.32
N MET A 240 -3.29 -9.16 15.74
CA MET A 240 -3.58 -8.94 14.30
C MET A 240 -2.43 -9.40 13.37
N GLY A 241 -1.29 -9.82 13.92
CA GLY A 241 -0.13 -10.26 13.13
C GLY A 241 0.59 -9.15 12.35
N ILE A 242 0.31 -7.87 12.64
CA ILE A 242 0.95 -6.73 11.98
C ILE A 242 2.17 -6.20 12.74
N ALA A 243 2.31 -6.53 14.03
CA ALA A 243 3.53 -6.25 14.78
C ALA A 243 4.74 -6.93 14.12
N TYR A 244 5.85 -6.21 14.13
CA TYR A 244 7.15 -6.57 13.56
C TYR A 244 7.25 -6.63 12.04
N SER A 245 6.16 -6.37 11.31
CA SER A 245 6.10 -6.55 9.85
C SER A 245 6.49 -5.33 9.01
N GLY A 246 6.96 -4.22 9.60
CA GLY A 246 7.22 -2.97 8.87
C GLY A 246 5.95 -2.36 8.24
N ASN A 247 4.78 -2.63 8.82
CA ASN A 247 3.51 -2.01 8.41
C ASN A 247 3.43 -0.56 8.91
N THR A 248 2.88 0.33 8.08
CA THR A 248 2.75 1.75 8.44
C THR A 248 1.47 2.01 9.24
N ILE A 249 1.63 2.55 10.44
CA ILE A 249 0.54 3.14 11.21
C ILE A 249 0.36 4.60 10.79
N ARG A 250 -0.87 5.04 10.50
CA ARG A 250 -1.19 6.49 10.54
C ARG A 250 -1.48 6.86 11.99
N ALA A 251 -0.74 7.82 12.51
CA ALA A 251 -0.89 8.35 13.85
C ALA A 251 -1.29 9.83 13.76
N ASP A 252 -2.58 10.09 13.99
CA ASP A 252 -3.21 11.41 13.84
C ASP A 252 -2.67 12.41 14.89
N TYR A 253 -1.62 13.15 14.56
CA TYR A 253 -0.84 13.96 15.52
C TYR A 253 -1.19 15.46 15.45
N TRP A 254 -2.41 15.75 15.02
CA TRP A 254 -2.93 17.09 14.74
C TRP A 254 -2.66 18.07 15.89
N TYR A 255 -2.30 19.30 15.56
CA TYR A 255 -1.85 20.32 16.52
C TYR A 255 -2.90 20.62 17.61
N ASP A 256 -4.20 20.59 17.27
CA ASP A 256 -5.33 20.91 18.14
C ASP A 256 -5.78 19.75 19.04
N VAL A 257 -5.60 18.49 18.62
CA VAL A 257 -5.96 17.32 19.44
C VAL A 257 -4.92 16.96 20.51
N GLY A 258 -3.82 17.73 20.63
CA GLY A 258 -2.71 17.44 21.55
C GLY A 258 -3.13 17.21 23.01
N ASN A 259 -4.13 17.95 23.51
CA ASN A 259 -4.67 17.80 24.86
C ASN A 259 -5.38 16.44 25.11
N GLN A 260 -5.77 15.73 24.04
CA GLN A 260 -6.35 14.38 24.11
C GLN A 260 -5.27 13.28 24.04
N GLN A 261 -4.02 13.65 23.79
CA GLN A 261 -2.91 12.74 23.51
C GLN A 261 -1.72 13.01 24.46
N PRO A 262 -1.90 12.86 25.79
CA PRO A 262 -0.82 13.09 26.75
C PRO A 262 0.41 12.20 26.50
N ASN A 263 0.22 10.98 25.97
CA ASN A 263 1.26 9.97 25.85
C ASN A 263 1.80 9.83 24.41
N ARG A 264 1.94 10.95 23.67
CA ARG A 264 2.43 10.96 22.27
C ARG A 264 3.81 10.30 22.12
N LEU A 265 4.76 10.59 23.00
CA LEU A 265 6.13 10.12 22.83
C LEU A 265 6.24 8.60 23.07
N GLU A 266 5.57 8.13 24.10
CA GLU A 266 5.49 6.75 24.55
C GLU A 266 4.79 5.87 23.51
N TYR A 267 3.79 6.41 22.81
CA TYR A 267 3.11 5.71 21.72
C TYR A 267 4.01 5.50 20.50
N LEU A 268 4.75 6.53 20.07
CA LEU A 268 5.70 6.37 18.96
C LEU A 268 6.89 5.45 19.33
N GLN A 269 7.37 5.51 20.58
CA GLN A 269 8.36 4.57 21.11
C GLN A 269 7.85 3.13 21.07
N MET A 270 6.61 2.90 21.50
CA MET A 270 5.96 1.58 21.46
C MET A 270 5.76 1.07 20.03
N LEU A 271 5.44 1.93 19.05
CA LEU A 271 5.38 1.54 17.63
C LEU A 271 6.75 1.16 17.06
N ARG A 272 7.81 1.92 17.39
CA ARG A 272 9.20 1.60 17.04
C ARG A 272 9.62 0.24 17.62
N ASP A 273 9.30 -0.01 18.88
CA ASP A 273 9.69 -1.25 19.59
C ASP A 273 8.90 -2.48 19.12
N LEU A 274 7.81 -2.25 18.38
CA LEU A 274 7.08 -3.25 17.61
C LEU A 274 7.52 -3.34 16.14
N ASN A 275 8.62 -2.68 15.73
CA ASN A 275 9.09 -2.58 14.34
C ASN A 275 7.96 -2.27 13.34
N MET A 276 7.17 -1.25 13.68
CA MET A 276 6.20 -0.60 12.80
C MET A 276 6.84 0.64 12.16
N SER A 277 6.43 0.98 10.93
CA SER A 277 6.64 2.32 10.40
C SER A 277 5.51 3.25 10.83
N VAL A 278 5.76 4.56 10.87
CA VAL A 278 4.76 5.57 11.26
C VAL A 278 4.70 6.70 10.25
N CYS A 279 3.47 7.02 9.84
CA CYS A 279 3.10 8.26 9.19
C CYS A 279 2.38 9.17 10.19
N VAL A 280 2.84 10.41 10.30
CA VAL A 280 2.23 11.44 11.15
C VAL A 280 1.80 12.64 10.30
N ASP A 281 0.80 13.35 10.79
CA ASP A 281 0.40 14.68 10.33
C ASP A 281 0.16 15.57 11.56
N HIS A 282 0.53 16.85 11.47
CA HIS A 282 0.56 17.73 12.64
C HIS A 282 -0.09 19.09 12.38
N ILE A 283 0.55 19.91 11.56
CA ILE A 283 -0.04 21.16 11.04
C ILE A 283 -0.46 20.93 9.59
N SER A 284 -1.69 21.33 9.31
CA SER A 284 -2.31 21.41 7.99
C SER A 284 -2.45 22.87 7.55
N SER A 285 -2.59 23.12 6.24
CA SER A 285 -2.82 24.45 5.68
C SER A 285 -4.20 25.05 6.01
N TYR A 286 -5.11 24.29 6.64
CA TYR A 286 -6.35 24.84 7.21
C TYR A 286 -6.11 25.77 8.41
N HIS A 287 -4.97 25.64 9.09
CA HIS A 287 -4.75 26.23 10.42
C HIS A 287 -3.81 27.44 10.44
N PHE A 288 -3.29 27.86 9.28
CA PHE A 288 -2.55 29.10 9.12
C PHE A 288 -2.94 29.80 7.81
N GLY A 289 -3.01 31.13 7.84
CA GLY A 289 -2.98 31.94 6.63
C GLY A 289 -1.53 32.24 6.22
N LEU A 290 -1.28 32.42 4.93
CA LEU A 290 -0.03 33.05 4.48
C LEU A 290 -0.06 34.56 4.79
N ASP A 291 1.10 35.14 5.03
CA ASP A 291 1.26 36.60 5.16
C ASP A 291 1.09 37.31 3.79
N PRO A 292 1.08 38.66 3.74
CA PRO A 292 0.99 39.41 2.49
C PRO A 292 2.13 39.17 1.48
N ASN A 293 3.23 38.53 1.90
CA ASN A 293 4.38 38.13 1.08
C ASN A 293 4.30 36.65 0.63
N GLY A 294 3.19 35.96 0.92
CA GLY A 294 3.01 34.54 0.63
C GLY A 294 3.80 33.60 1.56
N GLN A 295 4.21 34.05 2.75
CA GLN A 295 5.03 33.29 3.69
C GLN A 295 4.21 32.65 4.82
N MET A 296 4.63 31.48 5.28
CA MET A 296 4.12 30.88 6.52
C MET A 296 4.48 31.74 7.75
N PRO A 297 3.57 31.91 8.73
CA PRO A 297 3.82 32.66 9.96
C PRO A 297 5.00 32.08 10.78
N PRO A 298 5.76 32.92 11.51
CA PRO A 298 6.86 32.46 12.36
C PRO A 298 6.42 31.45 13.44
N SER A 299 5.26 31.66 14.06
CA SER A 299 4.71 30.73 15.06
C SER A 299 4.47 29.32 14.48
N THR A 300 3.91 29.22 13.27
CA THR A 300 3.72 27.96 12.56
C THR A 300 5.05 27.28 12.23
N LYS A 301 6.08 28.07 11.90
CA LYS A 301 7.44 27.57 11.62
C LYS A 301 8.10 27.02 12.88
N ASP A 302 7.97 27.70 14.02
CA ASP A 302 8.60 27.30 15.28
C ASP A 302 7.87 26.15 15.99
N ASP A 303 6.55 26.02 15.83
CA ASP A 303 5.78 24.85 16.27
C ASP A 303 6.19 23.58 15.48
N LEU A 304 6.32 23.70 14.14
CA LEU A 304 6.82 22.61 13.30
C LEU A 304 8.25 22.18 13.69
N LYS A 305 9.19 23.12 13.95
CA LYS A 305 10.51 22.76 14.49
C LYS A 305 10.38 21.97 15.79
N THR A 306 9.61 22.49 16.74
CA THR A 306 9.40 21.87 18.07
C THR A 306 8.84 20.45 17.95
N PHE A 307 7.93 20.22 17.00
CA PHE A 307 7.42 18.88 16.68
C PHE A 307 8.48 17.96 16.11
N PHE A 308 9.26 18.42 15.11
CA PHE A 308 10.33 17.62 14.51
C PHE A 308 11.46 17.31 15.50
N ASP A 309 11.91 18.28 16.30
CA ASP A 309 12.92 18.10 17.34
C ASP A 309 12.49 17.06 18.39
N LYS A 310 11.20 17.05 18.76
CA LYS A 310 10.66 16.14 19.79
C LYS A 310 10.35 14.73 19.30
N TYR A 311 9.84 14.58 18.07
CA TYR A 311 9.24 13.30 17.62
C TYR A 311 9.87 12.66 16.38
N SER A 312 10.70 13.38 15.60
CA SER A 312 11.14 12.88 14.27
C SER A 312 11.99 11.62 14.30
N SER A 313 12.64 11.30 15.42
CA SER A 313 13.41 10.05 15.60
C SER A 313 12.55 8.78 15.69
N TYR A 314 11.21 8.90 15.71
CA TYR A 314 10.28 7.78 15.84
C TYR A 314 9.28 7.61 14.68
N PHE A 315 9.31 8.47 13.67
CA PHE A 315 8.48 8.32 12.46
C PHE A 315 9.32 8.43 11.18
N GLN A 316 8.78 7.90 10.07
CA GLN A 316 9.48 7.83 8.78
C GLN A 316 8.76 8.61 7.68
N TYR A 317 7.51 8.99 7.92
CA TYR A 317 6.64 9.66 6.96
C TYR A 317 5.93 10.85 7.63
N TYR A 318 5.91 12.01 6.97
CA TYR A 318 5.07 13.16 7.35
C TYR A 318 4.09 13.45 6.22
N GLU A 319 2.79 13.33 6.46
CA GLU A 319 1.73 13.70 5.51
C GLU A 319 1.45 15.21 5.57
N LEU A 320 1.54 15.87 4.42
CA LEU A 320 1.45 17.33 4.34
C LEU A 320 0.06 17.90 4.66
N GLU A 321 -1.01 17.20 4.31
CA GLU A 321 -2.37 17.72 4.34
C GLU A 321 -3.41 16.60 4.29
N ASN A 322 -4.40 16.65 5.18
CA ASN A 322 -5.49 15.66 5.23
C ASN A 322 -6.69 16.18 4.43
N GLU A 323 -6.96 15.55 3.27
CA GLU A 323 -8.12 15.83 2.40
C GLU A 323 -8.26 17.33 2.01
N PRO A 324 -7.33 17.86 1.18
CA PRO A 324 -7.40 19.25 0.72
C PRO A 324 -8.76 19.56 0.06
N THR A 325 -9.21 20.80 0.27
CA THR A 325 -10.58 21.34 0.10
C THR A 325 -11.73 20.61 0.81
N GLY A 326 -11.62 19.31 1.14
CA GLY A 326 -12.68 18.53 1.81
C GLY A 326 -13.16 19.09 3.15
N PHE A 327 -12.25 19.62 3.98
CA PHE A 327 -12.58 20.23 5.28
C PHE A 327 -12.76 21.76 5.23
N ALA A 328 -12.94 22.36 4.05
CA ALA A 328 -13.14 23.80 3.86
C ALA A 328 -14.54 24.28 4.29
N GLY A 329 -14.83 24.23 5.59
CA GLY A 329 -15.93 24.95 6.22
C GLY A 329 -15.70 26.48 6.20
N PRO A 330 -16.26 27.26 7.14
CA PRO A 330 -16.14 28.74 7.15
C PRO A 330 -14.73 29.31 7.41
N HIS A 331 -13.68 28.48 7.31
CA HIS A 331 -12.27 28.83 7.42
C HIS A 331 -11.79 29.53 6.13
N LYS A 332 -11.89 30.86 6.09
CA LYS A 332 -11.62 31.74 4.93
C LYS A 332 -10.23 31.65 4.27
N TRP A 333 -9.33 30.79 4.75
CA TRP A 333 -7.90 30.78 4.41
C TRP A 333 -7.34 29.41 4.01
N GLY A 334 -8.07 28.33 4.28
CA GLY A 334 -7.51 26.99 4.37
C GLY A 334 -7.43 26.20 3.07
N GLY A 335 -6.52 25.22 3.01
CA GLY A 335 -6.46 24.25 1.91
C GLY A 335 -5.99 24.82 0.58
N THR A 336 -5.30 25.98 0.56
CA THR A 336 -4.85 26.61 -0.69
C THR A 336 -3.56 25.98 -1.21
N HIS A 337 -3.44 25.84 -2.54
CA HIS A 337 -2.23 25.33 -3.21
C HIS A 337 -0.95 26.01 -2.71
N ALA A 338 -0.94 27.35 -2.67
CA ALA A 338 0.20 28.13 -2.21
C ALA A 338 0.59 27.82 -0.75
N ALA A 339 -0.37 27.65 0.15
CA ALA A 339 -0.09 27.32 1.54
C ALA A 339 0.51 25.91 1.70
N ILE A 340 0.01 24.92 0.94
CA ILE A 340 0.57 23.56 0.93
C ILE A 340 1.97 23.55 0.29
N MET A 341 2.20 24.33 -0.77
CA MET A 341 3.54 24.49 -1.37
C MET A 341 4.54 25.12 -0.39
N GLN A 342 4.14 26.11 0.40
CA GLN A 342 5.00 26.69 1.45
C GLN A 342 5.27 25.67 2.57
N LEU A 343 4.25 24.94 3.01
CA LEU A 343 4.35 23.88 4.03
C LEU A 343 5.30 22.76 3.58
N ALA A 344 5.18 22.30 2.33
CA ALA A 344 6.07 21.31 1.73
C ALA A 344 7.53 21.76 1.68
N ASN A 345 7.77 22.98 1.19
CA ASN A 345 9.12 23.56 1.13
C ASN A 345 9.72 23.76 2.53
N TYR A 346 8.92 24.21 3.49
CA TYR A 346 9.38 24.41 4.86
C TYR A 346 9.70 23.10 5.57
N ILE A 347 8.83 22.09 5.48
CA ILE A 347 9.09 20.77 6.07
C ILE A 347 10.32 20.11 5.42
N ASN A 348 10.48 20.22 4.10
CA ASN A 348 11.67 19.72 3.40
C ASN A 348 12.97 20.43 3.85
N SER A 349 12.92 21.65 4.40
CA SER A 349 14.11 22.37 4.88
C SER A 349 14.46 22.10 6.35
N ILE A 350 13.54 21.55 7.15
CA ILE A 350 13.78 21.23 8.58
C ILE A 350 13.81 19.73 8.92
N LYS A 351 13.21 18.86 8.10
CA LYS A 351 13.09 17.42 8.44
C LYS A 351 14.46 16.70 8.38
N PRO A 352 14.72 15.73 9.27
CA PRO A 352 15.90 14.89 9.15
C PRO A 352 15.80 13.97 7.93
N ALA A 353 16.96 13.52 7.43
CA ALA A 353 17.06 12.81 6.15
C ALA A 353 16.30 11.48 6.06
N HIS A 354 15.98 10.84 7.20
CA HIS A 354 15.21 9.58 7.23
C HIS A 354 13.69 9.77 7.14
N VAL A 355 13.17 10.99 7.36
CA VAL A 355 11.75 11.31 7.19
C VAL A 355 11.47 11.66 5.73
N LYS A 356 10.44 11.04 5.16
CA LYS A 356 9.89 11.35 3.83
C LYS A 356 8.69 12.30 3.97
N THR A 357 8.63 13.36 3.16
CA THR A 357 7.36 14.06 2.92
C THR A 357 6.45 13.19 2.08
N VAL A 358 5.19 13.09 2.49
CA VAL A 358 4.12 12.35 1.84
C VAL A 358 3.10 13.35 1.34
N ALA A 359 2.68 13.19 0.09
CA ALA A 359 1.68 14.06 -0.53
C ALA A 359 0.37 14.13 0.28
N PRO A 360 -0.47 15.16 0.05
CA PRO A 360 -1.79 15.24 0.67
C PRO A 360 -2.58 13.94 0.57
N GLY A 361 -3.32 13.58 1.61
CA GLY A 361 -4.27 12.46 1.61
C GLY A 361 -5.42 12.73 0.63
N TRP A 362 -5.16 12.52 -0.67
CA TRP A 362 -6.11 12.82 -1.74
C TRP A 362 -7.39 12.01 -1.55
N ALA A 363 -8.52 12.71 -1.39
CA ALA A 363 -9.76 12.09 -0.92
C ALA A 363 -10.98 12.76 -1.54
N TYR A 364 -11.65 12.06 -2.46
CA TYR A 364 -12.90 12.53 -3.03
C TYR A 364 -13.98 11.41 -3.01
N TRP A 365 -14.13 10.81 -1.81
CA TRP A 365 -15.40 10.47 -1.11
C TRP A 365 -16.33 9.31 -1.58
N ASP A 366 -17.40 9.04 -0.79
CA ASP A 366 -18.61 8.28 -1.15
C ASP A 366 -19.89 9.14 -1.31
N LYS A 367 -20.08 10.15 -0.40
CA LYS A 367 -20.74 12.95 -0.20
C LYS A 367 -19.74 14.20 -0.43
N GLY A 368 -19.78 14.85 -1.61
CA GLY A 368 -18.97 16.05 -1.93
C GLY A 368 -17.69 15.81 -2.75
N GLY A 369 -17.35 14.55 -3.00
CA GLY A 369 -16.11 14.16 -3.66
C GLY A 369 -16.13 14.26 -5.17
N THR A 370 -15.83 15.46 -5.64
CA THR A 370 -15.12 15.69 -6.88
C THR A 370 -14.13 16.81 -6.56
N PRO A 371 -12.85 16.70 -6.93
CA PRO A 371 -11.91 17.79 -6.70
C PRO A 371 -12.44 19.05 -7.39
N ASN A 372 -12.53 20.14 -6.61
CA ASN A 372 -13.38 21.31 -6.81
C ASN A 372 -12.62 22.59 -6.39
N GLY A 373 -11.57 22.89 -7.14
CA GLY A 373 -10.64 23.96 -6.85
C GLY A 373 -9.37 23.78 -7.66
N TRP A 374 -8.24 24.22 -7.11
CA TRP A 374 -6.91 24.01 -7.71
C TRP A 374 -6.58 22.51 -7.81
N GLU A 375 -7.07 21.69 -6.88
CA GLU A 375 -6.87 20.26 -6.82
C GLU A 375 -7.69 19.50 -7.87
N ALA A 376 -8.61 20.17 -8.59
CA ALA A 376 -9.17 19.62 -9.82
C ALA A 376 -8.10 19.46 -10.91
N ASP A 377 -7.13 20.38 -10.96
CA ASP A 377 -6.06 20.39 -11.95
C ASP A 377 -4.95 19.37 -11.59
N PRO A 378 -4.70 18.35 -12.43
CA PRO A 378 -3.60 17.42 -12.22
C PRO A 378 -2.23 18.10 -12.21
N VAL A 379 -2.05 19.25 -12.89
CA VAL A 379 -0.79 20.01 -12.94
C VAL A 379 -0.51 20.71 -11.61
N MET A 380 -1.51 21.34 -11.00
CA MET A 380 -1.34 21.98 -9.67
C MET A 380 -1.08 20.93 -8.58
N ARG A 381 -1.76 19.78 -8.63
CA ARG A 381 -1.42 18.62 -7.78
C ARG A 381 -0.01 18.10 -8.04
N ARG A 382 0.43 18.06 -9.30
CA ARG A 382 1.76 17.58 -9.66
C ARG A 382 2.88 18.40 -9.02
N GLN A 383 2.72 19.73 -8.95
CA GLN A 383 3.67 20.63 -8.30
C GLN A 383 3.88 20.31 -6.80
N ILE A 384 2.84 19.84 -6.10
CA ILE A 384 2.95 19.37 -4.70
C ILE A 384 3.58 17.98 -4.65
N GLU A 385 3.17 17.07 -5.54
CA GLU A 385 3.73 15.72 -5.63
C GLU A 385 5.25 15.72 -5.92
N ASP A 386 5.74 16.65 -6.74
CA ASP A 386 7.17 16.80 -7.05
C ASP A 386 8.01 17.30 -5.84
N LEU A 387 7.37 17.88 -4.80
CA LEU A 387 8.01 18.21 -3.51
C LEU A 387 7.96 17.06 -2.48
N CYS A 388 7.29 15.95 -2.80
CA CYS A 388 7.04 14.85 -1.86
C CYS A 388 7.83 13.59 -2.22
N GLN A 389 8.52 12.98 -1.24
CA GLN A 389 9.26 11.72 -1.47
C GLN A 389 8.35 10.47 -1.54
N ALA A 390 7.10 10.56 -1.11
CA ALA A 390 6.05 9.58 -1.39
C ALA A 390 4.80 10.27 -1.96
N THR A 391 3.96 9.51 -2.68
CA THR A 391 2.56 9.88 -3.01
C THR A 391 1.62 9.23 -1.98
N ASN A 392 0.37 9.68 -1.95
CA ASN A 392 -0.62 9.29 -0.95
C ASN A 392 -2.00 9.10 -1.58
N GLY A 393 -2.95 8.64 -0.79
CA GLY A 393 -4.37 8.72 -1.12
C GLY A 393 -5.22 8.11 -0.02
N HIS A 394 -6.48 8.55 0.07
CA HIS A 394 -7.46 7.91 0.94
C HIS A 394 -8.38 6.98 0.15
N SER A 395 -8.75 5.88 0.79
CA SER A 395 -9.52 4.78 0.21
C SER A 395 -10.84 4.58 0.96
N TYR A 396 -11.78 5.48 0.71
CA TYR A 396 -13.20 5.24 1.00
C TYR A 396 -13.72 4.21 0.00
N GLY A 397 -14.49 3.21 0.46
CA GLY A 397 -14.72 1.96 -0.29
C GLY A 397 -15.28 2.07 -1.72
N PHE A 398 -15.83 3.21 -2.16
CA PHE A 398 -16.19 3.41 -3.57
C PHE A 398 -15.24 4.31 -4.36
N SER A 399 -14.35 5.08 -3.72
CA SER A 399 -13.53 6.11 -4.40
C SER A 399 -12.73 5.50 -5.54
N TYR A 400 -12.00 4.41 -5.29
CA TYR A 400 -11.17 3.72 -6.29
C TYR A 400 -11.96 3.11 -7.46
N THR A 401 -13.30 3.00 -7.36
CA THR A 401 -14.19 2.51 -8.43
C THR A 401 -14.84 3.64 -9.24
N GLN A 402 -14.63 4.91 -8.89
CA GLN A 402 -15.20 6.07 -9.58
C GLN A 402 -14.25 6.61 -10.65
N ASP A 403 -14.81 6.93 -11.81
CA ASP A 403 -14.11 7.45 -13.00
C ASP A 403 -13.51 8.87 -12.78
N ARG A 404 -13.91 9.53 -11.69
CA ARG A 404 -13.37 10.79 -11.16
C ARG A 404 -13.48 10.75 -9.64
N GLY A 405 -12.54 11.39 -8.94
CA GLY A 405 -12.55 11.51 -7.47
C GLY A 405 -11.98 10.32 -6.68
N GLY A 406 -11.76 9.17 -7.33
CA GLY A 406 -10.93 8.11 -6.73
C GLY A 406 -9.48 8.56 -6.59
N SER A 407 -8.88 8.44 -5.40
CA SER A 407 -7.47 8.78 -5.17
C SER A 407 -6.53 8.07 -6.16
N PHE A 408 -6.80 6.80 -6.46
CA PHE A 408 -6.15 6.04 -7.54
C PHE A 408 -6.27 6.70 -8.92
N ILE A 409 -7.48 7.02 -9.37
CA ILE A 409 -7.76 7.62 -10.68
C ILE A 409 -7.25 9.06 -10.78
N GLU A 410 -7.32 9.82 -9.69
CA GLU A 410 -6.81 11.18 -9.62
C GLU A 410 -5.27 11.20 -9.61
N ASN A 411 -4.60 10.30 -8.90
CA ASN A 411 -3.14 10.16 -8.99
C ASN A 411 -2.70 9.74 -10.40
N LEU A 412 -3.42 8.82 -11.06
CA LEU A 412 -3.18 8.48 -12.47
C LEU A 412 -3.23 9.72 -13.38
N LYS A 413 -4.21 10.62 -13.18
CA LYS A 413 -4.30 11.91 -13.91
C LYS A 413 -3.09 12.82 -13.64
N THR A 414 -2.62 12.89 -12.39
CA THR A 414 -1.44 13.69 -11.99
C THR A 414 -0.10 13.15 -12.50
N TYR A 415 0.03 11.84 -12.72
CA TYR A 415 1.23 11.25 -13.32
C TYR A 415 1.18 11.13 -14.84
N GLY A 416 0.00 11.18 -15.45
CA GLY A 416 -0.19 10.99 -16.90
C GLY A 416 -0.38 9.51 -17.30
N GLY A 417 -0.89 8.69 -16.38
CA GLY A 417 -0.75 7.23 -16.44
C GLY A 417 0.56 6.77 -15.80
N VAL A 418 0.72 5.47 -15.56
CA VAL A 418 2.00 4.90 -15.08
C VAL A 418 2.29 3.52 -15.66
N THR A 419 3.57 3.31 -15.95
CA THR A 419 4.14 2.01 -16.32
C THR A 419 5.07 1.53 -15.20
N ASP A 420 4.88 0.28 -14.78
CA ASP A 420 5.53 -0.38 -13.64
C ASP A 420 5.11 0.11 -12.23
N GLY A 421 4.03 0.88 -12.18
CA GLY A 421 3.37 1.41 -10.99
C GLY A 421 3.81 2.84 -10.65
N TRP A 422 3.49 3.30 -9.44
CA TRP A 422 3.82 4.66 -9.02
C TRP A 422 5.33 4.95 -9.10
N PRO A 423 5.75 6.14 -9.58
CA PRO A 423 7.17 6.49 -9.73
C PRO A 423 7.90 6.71 -8.40
N LYS A 424 7.16 6.68 -7.29
CA LYS A 424 7.64 6.74 -5.90
C LYS A 424 6.70 5.95 -5.01
N GLU A 425 7.10 5.78 -3.76
CA GLU A 425 6.35 5.04 -2.74
C GLU A 425 4.93 5.58 -2.55
N TYR A 426 3.94 4.69 -2.38
CA TYR A 426 2.54 5.03 -2.16
C TYR A 426 2.08 4.58 -0.77
N ILE A 427 1.70 5.55 0.03
CA ILE A 427 1.04 5.38 1.33
C ILE A 427 -0.48 5.47 1.09
N ASN A 428 -1.26 4.69 1.81
CA ASN A 428 -2.72 4.83 1.85
C ASN A 428 -3.09 5.11 3.29
N SER A 429 -2.93 6.36 3.71
CA SER A 429 -2.95 6.72 5.13
C SER A 429 -4.33 6.52 5.79
N THR A 430 -5.40 6.45 4.99
CA THR A 430 -6.77 6.26 5.47
C THR A 430 -7.56 5.28 4.59
N CYS A 431 -8.10 4.21 5.17
CA CYS A 431 -9.08 3.35 4.52
C CYS A 431 -10.38 3.22 5.34
N TYR A 432 -11.54 3.32 4.67
CA TYR A 432 -12.86 3.22 5.31
C TYR A 432 -13.79 2.29 4.54
N ARG A 433 -14.49 1.41 5.27
CA ARG A 433 -15.50 0.50 4.70
C ARG A 433 -16.72 1.28 4.20
N SER A 434 -16.87 1.46 2.89
CA SER A 434 -18.21 1.42 2.29
C SER A 434 -18.63 -0.04 2.09
N ARG A 435 -19.93 -0.31 1.93
CA ARG A 435 -20.42 -1.68 1.72
C ARG A 435 -20.37 -2.06 0.25
N HIS A 436 -19.35 -2.81 -0.16
CA HIS A 436 -19.22 -3.34 -1.53
C HIS A 436 -20.44 -4.16 -2.01
N SER A 437 -21.23 -4.71 -1.09
CA SER A 437 -22.26 -5.73 -1.35
C SER A 437 -23.68 -5.21 -1.66
N MET A 438 -23.89 -3.93 -2.01
CA MET A 438 -25.24 -3.43 -2.33
C MET A 438 -25.36 -2.51 -3.57
N GLU A 439 -24.46 -1.54 -3.80
CA GLU A 439 -24.73 -0.50 -4.83
C GLU A 439 -24.39 -0.90 -6.27
N ASN A 440 -23.42 -1.79 -6.49
CA ASN A 440 -23.04 -2.22 -7.84
C ASN A 440 -24.06 -3.18 -8.48
N ALA A 441 -24.93 -3.81 -7.67
CA ALA A 441 -26.02 -4.66 -8.15
C ALA A 441 -27.21 -3.83 -8.63
N SER A 442 -27.63 -2.81 -7.86
CA SER A 442 -28.82 -2.00 -8.17
C SER A 442 -28.64 -1.12 -9.41
N ARG A 443 -27.44 -0.57 -9.64
CA ARG A 443 -27.15 0.27 -10.83
C ARG A 443 -27.23 -0.47 -12.18
N LYS A 444 -27.39 -1.80 -12.20
CA LYS A 444 -27.58 -2.58 -13.44
C LYS A 444 -29.05 -2.93 -13.78
N GLN A 445 -30.04 -2.53 -12.98
CA GLN A 445 -31.46 -2.87 -13.24
C GLN A 445 -32.32 -1.73 -13.81
N THR A 446 -31.87 -0.47 -13.80
CA THR A 446 -32.70 0.70 -14.18
C THR A 446 -32.47 1.22 -15.60
N THR A 447 -32.34 0.34 -16.60
CA THR A 447 -32.31 0.69 -18.04
C THR A 447 -33.12 -0.27 -18.93
N LEU A 448 -34.22 -0.84 -18.42
CA LEU A 448 -35.27 -1.43 -19.26
C LEU A 448 -36.47 -0.49 -19.37
N SER A 449 -36.60 0.16 -20.53
CA SER A 449 -37.69 1.08 -20.84
C SER A 449 -38.96 0.32 -21.23
N THR A 450 -39.79 -0.02 -20.25
CA THR A 450 -41.17 -0.46 -20.50
C THR A 450 -42.05 0.76 -20.75
N LYS A 451 -42.24 1.14 -22.01
CA LYS A 451 -43.31 2.09 -22.38
C LYS A 451 -44.66 1.51 -21.92
N PRO A 452 -45.49 2.25 -21.15
CA PRO A 452 -46.86 1.84 -20.91
C PRO A 452 -47.67 2.02 -22.20
N CYS A 453 -48.32 0.96 -22.67
CA CYS A 453 -49.37 1.08 -23.68
C CYS A 453 -50.59 1.74 -23.02
N GLY A 454 -50.86 3.00 -23.38
CA GLY A 454 -52.08 3.67 -22.96
C GLY A 454 -53.30 3.06 -23.65
N VAL A 455 -54.28 2.64 -22.87
CA VAL A 455 -55.65 2.40 -23.33
C VAL A 455 -56.48 3.59 -22.85
N THR A 456 -57.00 4.38 -23.78
CA THR A 456 -58.01 5.39 -23.49
C THR A 456 -59.38 4.75 -23.32
N ALA A 457 -60.27 5.43 -22.59
CA ALA A 457 -61.71 5.15 -22.64
C ALA A 457 -62.31 5.53 -24.01
#